data_AF-A0A356TK96-F1
#
_entry.id   AF-A0A356TK96-F1
#
_cell.length_a   1.000
_cell.length_b   1.000
_cell.length_c   1.000
_cell.angle_alpha   90.00
_cell.angle_beta   90.00
_cell.angle_gamma   90.00
#
_symmetry.space_group_name_H-M   'P 1'
#
loop_
_entity.id
_entity.type
_entity.pdbx_description
1 polymer ?
#
loop_
_entity_poly.entity_id
_entity_poly.type
_entity_poly.pdbx_seq_one_letter_code
_entity_poly.pdbx_strand_id
1 'polypeptide(L)'
;MLSATSSQGEVIVHLDRFSYYCSPDPTFTATRVGNTLRLSLTQPDAVTRCISVYTMDLSFGGIDQGAWLERVVIVGPDGAEQLAGDVVRSR
;
A
#
# COMPACT_ATOMS: atom_id res chain seq x y z
N MET A 1 -2.74 10.41 3.15
CA MET A 1 -1.79 9.93 4.19
C MET A 1 -1.64 8.43 4.04
N LEU A 2 -0.47 7.87 4.36
CA LEU A 2 -0.25 6.42 4.35
C LEU A 2 0.27 6.02 5.73
N SER A 3 -0.31 4.98 6.32
CA SER A 3 0.13 4.41 7.59
C SER A 3 -0.15 2.92 7.60
N ALA A 4 0.59 2.15 8.38
CA ALA A 4 0.33 0.73 8.54
C ALA A 4 0.38 0.31 10.00
N THR A 5 -0.43 -0.69 10.34
CA THR A 5 -0.36 -1.39 11.62
C THR A 5 0.01 -2.84 11.38
N SER A 6 1.05 -3.34 12.06
CA SER A 6 1.39 -4.77 12.05
C SER A 6 0.97 -5.44 13.36
N SER A 7 0.28 -6.58 13.25
CA SER A 7 -0.15 -7.44 14.36
C SER A 7 -0.16 -8.91 13.96
N GLN A 8 0.46 -9.79 14.76
CA GLN A 8 0.35 -11.26 14.62
C GLN A 8 0.61 -11.81 13.20
N GLY A 9 1.49 -11.18 12.43
CA GLY A 9 1.81 -11.60 11.05
C GLY A 9 0.86 -11.07 9.97
N GLU A 10 -0.11 -10.24 10.35
CA GLU A 10 -0.97 -9.45 9.48
C GLU A 10 -0.51 -7.98 9.49
N VAL A 11 -0.51 -7.35 8.32
CA VAL A 11 -0.27 -5.91 8.17
C VAL A 11 -1.51 -5.27 7.57
N ILE A 12 -2.09 -4.31 8.30
CA ILE A 12 -3.19 -3.48 7.84
C ILE A 12 -2.62 -2.14 7.42
N VAL A 13 -2.74 -1.81 6.14
CA VAL A 13 -2.32 -0.52 5.58
C VAL A 13 -3.54 0.36 5.41
N HIS A 14 -3.55 1.49 6.12
CA HIS A 14 -4.54 2.53 5.96
C HIS A 14 -4.04 3.57 4.95
N LEU A 15 -4.80 3.71 3.85
CA LEU A 15 -4.57 4.69 2.82
C LEU A 15 -5.67 5.74 2.86
N ASP A 16 -5.30 6.97 3.17
CA ASP A 16 -6.21 8.10 3.26
C ASP A 16 -6.02 9.06 2.08
N ARG A 17 -7.13 9.38 1.41
CA ARG A 17 -7.21 10.37 0.33
C ARG A 17 -6.19 10.19 -0.81
N PHE A 18 -6.01 8.97 -1.29
CA PHE A 18 -5.16 8.68 -2.45
C PHE A 18 -5.86 9.05 -3.77
N SER A 19 -5.22 9.88 -4.59
CA SER A 19 -5.80 10.29 -5.87
C SER A 19 -5.39 9.34 -6.99
N TYR A 20 -6.36 8.74 -7.68
CA TYR A 20 -6.12 7.85 -8.81
C TYR A 20 -7.27 7.89 -9.83
N TYR A 21 -7.19 7.12 -10.91
CA TYR A 21 -8.27 6.99 -11.88
C TYR A 21 -9.57 6.49 -11.23
N CYS A 22 -10.72 7.01 -11.64
CA CYS A 22 -12.00 6.64 -11.01
C CYS A 22 -12.46 5.21 -11.29
N SER A 23 -11.94 4.58 -12.34
CA SER A 23 -12.27 3.19 -12.68
C SER A 23 -11.19 2.60 -13.59
N PRO A 24 -10.71 1.37 -13.30
CA PRO A 24 -11.00 0.60 -12.09
C PRO A 24 -10.38 1.27 -10.84
N ASP A 25 -10.88 0.88 -9.67
CA ASP A 25 -10.28 1.28 -8.39
C ASP A 25 -8.80 0.86 -8.31
N PRO A 26 -7.95 1.62 -7.60
CA PRO A 26 -6.53 1.27 -7.48
C PRO A 26 -6.38 -0.08 -6.79
N THR A 27 -5.54 -0.93 -7.35
CA THR A 27 -5.17 -2.22 -6.76
C THR A 27 -3.66 -2.29 -6.59
N PHE A 28 -3.22 -3.08 -5.61
CA PHE A 28 -1.82 -3.13 -5.21
C PHE A 28 -1.35 -4.57 -5.07
N THR A 29 -0.11 -4.82 -5.48
CA THR A 29 0.63 -6.04 -5.12
C THR A 29 1.61 -5.72 -4.00
N ALA A 30 1.68 -6.59 -3.00
CA ALA A 30 2.53 -6.38 -1.83
C ALA A 30 3.77 -7.26 -1.88
N THR A 31 4.94 -6.64 -1.72
CA THR A 31 6.22 -7.33 -1.66
C THR A 31 7.05 -6.76 -0.52
N ARG A 32 7.72 -7.64 0.22
CA ARG A 32 8.69 -7.22 1.25
C ARG A 32 10.06 -6.96 0.62
N VAL A 33 10.64 -5.80 0.92
CA VAL A 33 12.01 -5.43 0.54
C VAL A 33 12.75 -4.97 1.80
N GLY A 34 13.57 -5.85 2.38
CA GLY A 34 14.20 -5.60 3.68
C GLY A 34 13.15 -5.37 4.79
N ASN A 35 13.21 -4.19 5.42
CA ASN A 35 12.26 -3.74 6.45
C ASN A 35 11.11 -2.89 5.89
N THR A 36 10.97 -2.81 4.57
CA THR A 36 9.92 -2.02 3.90
C THR A 36 8.89 -2.94 3.24
N LEU A 37 7.62 -2.65 3.47
CA LEU A 37 6.51 -3.18 2.70
C LEU A 37 6.31 -2.30 1.46
N ARG A 38 6.58 -2.84 0.27
CA ARG A 38 6.36 -2.16 -1.00
C ARG A 38 5.02 -2.59 -1.59
N LEU A 39 4.10 -1.64 -1.72
CA LEU A 39 2.84 -1.76 -2.43
C LEU A 39 3.02 -1.23 -3.84
N SER A 40 3.05 -2.11 -4.84
CA SER A 40 3.17 -1.70 -6.24
C SER A 40 1.79 -1.53 -6.84
N LEU A 41 1.48 -0.31 -7.28
CA LEU A 41 0.23 0.05 -7.92
C LEU A 41 0.11 -0.68 -9.26
N THR A 42 -0.94 -1.49 -9.40
CA THR A 42 -1.21 -2.21 -10.63
C THR A 42 -1.72 -1.23 -11.68
N GLN A 43 -1.09 -1.24 -12.86
CA GLN A 43 -1.57 -0.46 -13.99
C GLN A 43 -2.67 -1.23 -14.72
N PRO A 44 -3.90 -0.71 -14.78
CA PRO A 44 -4.96 -1.32 -15.59
C PRO A 44 -4.75 -1.03 -17.08
N ASP A 45 -5.14 -1.97 -17.94
CA ASP A 45 -5.04 -1.84 -19.40
C ASP A 45 -5.95 -0.74 -19.97
N ALA A 46 -7.07 -0.47 -19.30
CA ALA A 46 -8.01 0.57 -19.65
C ALA A 46 -8.46 1.36 -18.42
N VAL A 47 -8.54 2.68 -18.56
CA VAL A 47 -8.98 3.60 -17.50
C VAL A 47 -10.01 4.57 -18.02
N THR A 48 -10.95 4.94 -17.15
CA THR A 48 -11.73 6.16 -17.37
C THR A 48 -10.88 7.34 -16.95
N ARG A 49 -10.62 8.28 -17.87
CA ARG A 49 -9.80 9.49 -17.62
C ARG A 49 -10.55 10.52 -16.78
N CYS A 50 -10.82 10.18 -15.53
CA CYS A 50 -11.22 11.08 -14.47
C CYS A 50 -10.42 10.74 -13.21
N ILE A 51 -10.38 11.67 -12.24
CA ILE A 51 -9.67 11.47 -10.97
C ILE A 51 -10.70 11.33 -9.84
N SER A 52 -10.52 10.30 -9.03
CA SER A 52 -11.25 10.09 -7.77
C SER A 52 -10.29 10.07 -6.60
N VAL A 53 -10.84 10.21 -5.39
CA VAL A 53 -10.10 10.18 -4.14
C VAL A 53 -10.53 8.95 -3.36
N TYR A 54 -9.55 8.11 -3.05
CA TYR A 54 -9.74 6.82 -2.42
C TYR A 54 -9.28 6.81 -0.98
N THR A 55 -10.11 6.26 -0.10
CA THR A 55 -9.76 5.92 1.28
C THR A 55 -10.06 4.44 1.47
N MET A 56 -9.06 3.65 1.86
CA MET A 56 -9.19 2.19 1.96
C MET A 56 -8.22 1.60 2.98
N ASP A 57 -8.63 0.46 3.52
CA ASP A 57 -7.77 -0.42 4.31
C ASP A 57 -7.40 -1.64 3.49
N LEU A 58 -6.11 -1.96 3.45
CA LEU A 58 -5.57 -3.13 2.76
C LEU A 58 -4.96 -4.07 3.81
N SER A 59 -5.40 -5.32 3.84
CA SER A 59 -4.83 -6.35 4.73
C SER A 59 -3.92 -7.29 3.96
N PHE A 60 -2.74 -7.55 4.53
CA PHE A 60 -1.77 -8.49 4.00
C PHE A 60 -1.32 -9.47 5.07
N GLY A 61 -1.77 -10.73 4.95
CA GLY A 61 -1.34 -11.82 5.81
C GLY A 61 0.00 -12.42 5.38
N GLY A 62 0.80 -12.87 6.35
CA GLY A 62 2.02 -13.64 6.10
C GLY A 62 3.26 -12.82 5.73
N ILE A 63 3.14 -11.50 5.59
CA ILE A 63 4.25 -10.62 5.18
C ILE A 63 5.19 -10.27 6.34
N ASP A 64 4.68 -10.20 7.58
CA ASP A 64 5.48 -9.90 8.77
C ASP A 64 5.97 -11.17 9.51
N GLN A 65 6.04 -12.33 8.83
CA GLN A 65 6.56 -13.56 9.42
C GLN A 65 8.10 -13.58 9.44
N GLY A 66 8.71 -12.76 10.30
CA GLY A 66 10.15 -12.78 10.52
C GLY A 66 10.69 -11.46 11.07
N ALA A 67 11.40 -10.72 10.22
CA ALA A 67 11.99 -9.43 10.59
C ALA A 67 10.91 -8.33 10.68
N TRP A 68 11.25 -7.23 11.34
CA TRP A 68 10.33 -6.12 11.58
C TRP A 68 10.11 -5.30 10.31
N LEU A 69 8.86 -4.96 10.01
CA LEU A 69 8.54 -3.90 9.06
C LEU A 69 8.54 -2.56 9.78
N GLU A 70 9.26 -1.59 9.21
CA GLU A 70 9.39 -0.23 9.75
C GLU A 70 8.65 0.77 8.86
N ARG A 71 8.56 0.48 7.56
CA ARG A 71 8.06 1.39 6.54
C ARG A 71 7.11 0.69 5.58
N VAL A 72 6.10 1.41 5.11
CA VAL A 72 5.28 1.05 3.96
C VAL A 72 5.44 2.11 2.87
N VAL A 73 5.55 1.69 1.62
CA VAL A 73 5.63 2.59 0.46
C VAL A 73 4.67 2.16 -0.63
N ILE A 74 4.02 3.13 -1.27
CA ILE A 74 3.31 2.91 -2.53
C ILE A 74 4.24 3.35 -3.65
N VAL A 75 4.47 2.48 -4.62
CA VAL A 75 5.17 2.80 -5.86
C VAL A 75 4.21 2.79 -7.04
N GLY A 76 4.40 3.71 -7.97
CA GLY A 76 3.67 3.78 -9.22
C GLY A 76 4.09 2.69 -10.21
N PRO A 77 3.37 2.56 -11.34
CA PRO A 77 3.73 1.64 -12.42
C PRO A 77 5.10 1.90 -13.04
N ASP A 78 5.57 3.14 -12.98
CA ASP A 78 6.89 3.59 -13.40
C ASP A 78 8.00 3.26 -12.38
N GLY A 79 7.64 2.66 -11.24
CA GLY A 79 8.54 2.36 -10.14
C GLY A 79 8.86 3.55 -9.23
N ALA A 80 8.29 4.73 -9.49
CA ALA A 80 8.51 5.90 -8.66
C ALA A 80 7.72 5.81 -7.36
N GLU A 81 8.31 6.21 -6.25
CA GLU A 81 7.61 6.32 -4.97
C GLU A 81 6.53 7.41 -5.05
N GLN A 82 5.31 7.04 -4.71
CA GLN A 82 4.14 7.94 -4.72
C GLN A 82 3.82 8.42 -3.30
N LEU A 83 3.89 7.50 -2.34
CA LEU A 83 3.67 7.78 -0.92
C LEU A 83 4.53 6.85 -0.06
N ALA A 84 4.85 7.32 1.13
CA ALA A 84 5.44 6.53 2.19
C ALA A 84 4.75 6.81 3.53
N GLY A 85 4.82 5.82 4.41
CA GLY A 85 4.28 5.89 5.76
C GLY A 85 5.05 4.97 6.70
N ASP A 86 4.95 5.26 7.97
CA ASP A 86 5.53 4.42 9.02
C ASP A 86 4.60 3.24 9.36
N VAL A 87 5.22 2.16 9.82
CA VAL A 87 4.52 0.98 10.34
C VAL A 87 4.52 1.05 11.86
N VAL A 88 3.33 1.17 12.45
CA VAL A 88 3.13 1.08 13.90
C VAL A 88 2.86 -0.38 14.27
N ARG A 89 3.34 -0.82 15.43
CA ARG A 89 3.00 -2.14 15.96
C ARG A 89 1.94 -2.05 17.03
N SER A 90 0.89 -2.84 16.89
CA SER A 90 0.03 -3.18 18.02
C SER A 90 0.67 -4.36 18.76
N ARG A 91 0.90 -4.20 20.07
CA ARG A 91 1.40 -5.26 20.94
C ARG A 91 0.28 -6.22 21.35
#